data_AF-A0A4Y2MJ49-F1
#
_entry.id   AF-A0A4Y2MJ49-F1
#
_cell.length_a   1.000
_cell.length_b   1.000
_cell.length_c   1.000
_cell.angle_alpha   90.00
_cell.angle_beta   90.00
_cell.angle_gamma   90.00
#
_symmetry.space_group_name_H-M   'P 1'
#
loop_
_entity.id
_entity.type
_entity.pdbx_description
1 polymer ?
#
loop_
_entity_poly.entity_id
_entity_poly.type
_entity_poly.pdbx_seq_one_letter_code
_entity_poly.pdbx_strand_id
1 'polypeptide(L)'
;MDSEDTPTLTESSESGKTTIDVLGCNIDEFPISKSSIQRIRTEKWKEHAKNIKIAFQNEVPDVVTLHWNDKLLPALIARKSKEERLPIVISYGLKEQLIAVSRLDNSTVKEQAQGVWKAILVWNLEDKV
;
A
#
# COMPACT_ATOMS: atom_id res chain seq x y z
N MET A 1 -23.12 -8.78 -1.89
CA MET A 1 -21.79 -8.42 -2.45
C MET A 1 -21.37 -7.26 -1.58
N ASP A 2 -20.79 -7.63 -0.45
CA ASP A 2 -20.77 -6.77 0.73
C ASP A 2 -19.65 -5.76 0.55
N SER A 3 -20.01 -4.49 0.73
CA SER A 3 -19.04 -3.39 0.81
C SER A 3 -18.14 -3.69 1.99
N GLU A 4 -16.87 -4.04 1.73
CA GLU A 4 -15.85 -3.96 2.78
C GLU A 4 -15.68 -2.49 3.12
N ASP A 5 -16.47 -2.03 4.10
CA ASP A 5 -16.40 -0.68 4.63
C ASP A 5 -15.03 -0.49 5.28
N THR A 6 -14.13 0.18 4.55
CA THR A 6 -12.82 0.57 5.10
C THR A 6 -13.06 1.63 6.17
N PRO A 7 -12.72 1.37 7.44
CA PRO A 7 -13.11 2.26 8.51
C PRO A 7 -12.46 3.63 8.37
N THR A 8 -13.27 4.67 8.54
CA THR A 8 -12.83 6.06 8.48
C THR A 8 -11.91 6.35 9.68
N LEU A 9 -11.03 7.33 9.55
CA LEU A 9 -10.07 7.69 10.61
C LEU A 9 -10.74 8.08 11.95
N THR A 10 -11.99 8.56 11.90
CA THR A 10 -12.81 8.86 13.08
C THR A 10 -13.26 7.57 13.78
N GLU A 11 -13.72 6.59 13.01
CA GLU A 11 -14.10 5.25 13.49
C GLU A 11 -12.88 4.50 14.06
N SER A 12 -11.69 4.70 13.50
CA SER A 12 -10.44 4.13 14.04
C SER A 12 -10.07 4.68 15.43
N SER A 13 -10.25 5.98 15.69
CA SER A 13 -9.98 6.54 17.03
C SER A 13 -11.04 6.15 18.05
N GLU A 14 -12.30 6.04 17.60
CA GLU A 14 -13.42 5.64 18.45
C GLU A 14 -13.35 4.15 18.80
N SER A 15 -13.00 3.30 17.83
CA SER A 15 -12.63 1.89 18.04
C SER A 15 -11.43 1.71 18.97
N GLY A 16 -10.44 2.61 18.89
CA GLY A 16 -9.29 2.59 19.82
C GLY A 16 -9.72 2.85 21.26
N LYS A 17 -10.62 3.83 21.48
CA LYS A 17 -11.16 4.16 22.81
C LYS A 17 -11.98 3.01 23.40
N THR A 18 -12.84 2.37 22.61
CA THR A 18 -13.64 1.23 23.08
C THR A 18 -12.78 0.01 23.42
N THR A 19 -11.73 -0.25 22.65
CA THR A 19 -10.81 -1.37 22.91
C THR A 19 -10.06 -1.19 24.23
N ILE A 20 -9.60 0.03 24.53
CA ILE A 20 -8.86 0.35 25.75
C ILE A 20 -9.76 0.26 27.00
N ASP A 21 -11.01 0.71 26.88
CA ASP A 21 -12.02 0.61 27.93
C ASP A 21 -12.36 -0.85 28.26
N VAL A 22 -12.53 -1.71 27.24
CA VAL A 22 -12.71 -3.16 27.41
C VAL A 22 -11.50 -3.83 28.08
N LEU A 23 -10.28 -3.37 27.77
CA LEU A 23 -9.06 -3.89 28.37
C LEU A 23 -8.81 -3.37 29.80
N GLY A 24 -9.64 -2.43 30.30
CA GLY A 24 -9.44 -1.78 31.60
C GLY A 24 -8.15 -0.96 31.67
N CYS A 25 -7.60 -0.57 30.51
CA CYS A 25 -6.37 0.20 30.42
C CYS A 25 -6.66 1.70 30.53
N ASN A 26 -5.70 2.46 31.04
CA ASN A 26 -5.83 3.91 31.13
C ASN A 26 -5.76 4.54 29.73
N ILE A 27 -6.82 5.24 29.34
CA ILE A 27 -6.94 5.94 28.05
C ILE A 27 -5.84 7.00 27.86
N ASP A 28 -5.38 7.62 28.94
CA ASP A 28 -4.36 8.68 28.89
C ASP A 28 -2.95 8.15 28.59
N GLU A 29 -2.71 6.85 28.77
CA GLU A 29 -1.43 6.21 28.46
C GLU A 29 -1.26 5.93 26.95
N PHE A 30 -2.36 5.95 26.19
CA PHE A 30 -2.35 5.65 24.77
C PHE A 30 -2.60 6.91 23.93
N PRO A 31 -1.78 7.16 22.90
CA PRO A 31 -2.00 8.29 22.01
C PRO A 31 -3.12 7.98 21.00
N ILE A 32 -4.38 8.05 21.45
CA ILE A 32 -5.60 7.74 20.65
C ILE A 32 -5.97 8.88 19.69
N SER A 33 -5.31 10.04 19.78
CA SER A 33 -5.56 11.13 18.85
C SER A 33 -5.35 10.67 17.40
N LYS A 34 -6.22 11.14 16.50
CA LYS A 34 -6.18 10.80 15.07
C LYS A 34 -4.80 11.03 14.44
N SER A 35 -4.15 12.16 14.76
CA SER A 35 -2.82 12.49 14.26
C SER A 35 -1.74 11.54 14.79
N SER A 36 -1.80 11.18 16.07
CA SER A 36 -0.88 10.21 16.66
C SER A 36 -1.00 8.83 16.03
N ILE A 37 -2.23 8.32 15.85
CA ILE A 37 -2.48 7.04 15.19
C ILE A 37 -1.96 7.07 13.75
N GLN A 38 -2.24 8.13 12.99
CA GLN A 38 -1.74 8.28 11.63
C GLN A 38 -0.21 8.27 11.57
N ARG A 39 0.45 9.02 12.48
CA ARG A 39 1.91 9.07 12.55
C ARG A 39 2.50 7.69 12.83
N ILE A 40 2.01 7.01 13.87
CA ILE A 40 2.47 5.67 14.27
C ILE A 40 2.26 4.67 13.14
N ARG A 41 1.08 4.66 12.50
CA ARG A 41 0.80 3.80 11.33
C ARG A 41 1.75 4.09 10.17
N THR A 42 2.00 5.36 9.87
CA THR A 42 2.92 5.76 8.80
C THR A 42 4.35 5.32 9.08
N GLU A 43 4.83 5.46 10.32
CA GLU A 43 6.15 4.98 10.74
C GLU A 43 6.26 3.46 10.62
N LYS A 44 5.24 2.73 11.11
CA LYS A 44 5.19 1.26 11.03
C LYS A 44 5.09 0.74 9.60
N TRP A 45 4.34 1.40 8.72
CA TRP A 45 4.28 1.04 7.30
C TRP A 45 5.60 1.32 6.58
N LYS A 46 6.31 2.40 6.91
CA LYS A 46 7.66 2.66 6.36
C LYS A 46 8.64 1.58 6.78
N GLU A 47 8.62 1.17 8.04
CA GLU A 47 9.43 0.08 8.58
C GLU A 47 9.11 -1.24 7.85
N HIS A 48 7.82 -1.59 7.78
CA HIS A 48 7.36 -2.81 7.12
C HIS A 48 7.75 -2.84 5.63
N ALA A 49 7.53 -1.75 4.89
CA ALA A 49 7.87 -1.67 3.47
C ALA A 49 9.37 -1.87 3.23
N LYS A 50 10.24 -1.33 4.10
CA LYS A 50 11.69 -1.58 4.05
C LYS A 50 12.01 -3.05 4.27
N ASN A 51 11.39 -3.68 5.27
CA ASN A 51 11.62 -5.09 5.59
C ASN A 51 11.19 -6.01 4.43
N ILE A 52 10.02 -5.76 3.81
CA ILE A 52 9.59 -6.47 2.61
C ILE A 52 10.61 -6.31 1.49
N LYS A 53 11.05 -5.07 1.22
CA LYS A 53 12.02 -4.80 0.15
C LYS A 53 13.34 -5.55 0.37
N ILE A 54 13.86 -5.53 1.59
CA ILE A 54 15.10 -6.25 1.95
C ILE A 54 14.90 -7.76 1.79
N ALA A 55 13.81 -8.32 2.32
CA ALA A 55 13.52 -9.75 2.22
C ALA A 55 13.43 -10.20 0.75
N PHE A 56 12.73 -9.43 -0.08
CA PHE A 56 12.65 -9.67 -1.52
C PHE A 56 14.03 -9.60 -2.19
N GLN A 57 14.83 -8.55 -1.93
CA GLN A 57 16.15 -8.38 -2.55
C GLN A 57 17.14 -9.51 -2.21
N ASN A 58 16.99 -10.14 -1.04
CA ASN A 58 17.83 -11.27 -0.64
C ASN A 58 17.47 -12.57 -1.38
N GLU A 59 16.26 -12.67 -1.91
CA GLU A 59 15.74 -13.91 -2.52
C GLU A 59 15.51 -13.79 -4.04
N VAL A 60 15.55 -12.58 -4.59
CA VAL A 60 15.21 -12.33 -5.98
C VAL A 60 16.27 -12.90 -6.94
N PRO A 61 15.89 -13.71 -7.93
CA PRO A 61 16.83 -14.24 -8.92
C PRO A 61 17.34 -13.15 -9.88
N ASP A 62 18.22 -13.55 -10.80
CA ASP A 62 18.78 -12.64 -11.82
C ASP A 62 17.76 -12.23 -12.88
N VAL A 63 16.75 -13.08 -13.14
CA VAL A 63 15.68 -12.79 -14.08
C VAL A 63 14.33 -13.00 -13.39
N VAL A 64 13.45 -12.00 -13.50
CA VAL A 64 12.08 -12.03 -12.97
C VAL A 64 11.08 -11.67 -14.06
N THR A 65 9.81 -12.02 -13.88
CA THR A 65 8.75 -11.60 -14.79
C THR A 65 7.94 -10.47 -14.16
N LEU A 66 7.72 -9.40 -14.92
CA LEU A 66 6.91 -8.26 -14.49
C LEU A 66 5.50 -8.35 -15.10
N HIS A 67 4.48 -8.17 -14.25
CA HIS A 67 3.09 -8.11 -14.65
C HIS A 67 2.47 -6.80 -14.15
N TRP A 68 1.73 -6.12 -15.03
CA TRP A 68 0.92 -4.98 -14.64
C TRP A 68 -0.41 -5.01 -15.39
N ASN A 69 -1.46 -4.58 -14.72
CA ASN A 69 -2.77 -4.39 -15.33
C ASN A 69 -3.51 -3.30 -14.56
N ASP A 70 -4.03 -2.30 -15.25
CA ASP A 70 -4.77 -1.21 -14.62
C ASP A 70 -6.06 -1.72 -13.98
N LYS A 71 -6.47 -1.02 -12.91
CA LYS A 71 -7.70 -1.31 -12.16
C LYS A 71 -8.34 0.00 -11.75
N LEU A 72 -9.64 0.12 -12.00
CA LEU A 72 -10.46 1.21 -11.48
C LEU A 72 -10.84 0.92 -10.03
N LEU A 73 -10.46 1.80 -9.11
CA LEU A 73 -10.78 1.73 -7.69
C LEU A 73 -11.65 2.92 -7.28
N PRO A 74 -12.47 2.79 -6.22
CA PRO A 74 -13.14 3.95 -5.62
C PRO A 74 -12.10 4.99 -5.18
N ALA A 75 -12.31 6.25 -5.54
CA ALA A 75 -11.39 7.29 -5.12
C ALA A 75 -11.58 7.59 -3.63
N LEU A 76 -10.49 7.81 -2.91
CA LEU A 76 -10.52 8.17 -1.48
C LEU A 76 -11.05 9.59 -1.23
N ILE A 77 -11.23 10.40 -2.27
CA ILE A 77 -11.65 11.80 -2.19
C ILE A 77 -13.07 11.92 -2.73
N ALA A 78 -13.99 12.45 -1.93
CA ALA A 78 -15.42 12.58 -2.25
C ALA A 78 -15.75 13.30 -3.58
N ARG A 79 -14.83 14.07 -4.14
CA ARG A 79 -15.02 14.80 -5.42
C ARG A 79 -14.80 13.96 -6.67
N LYS A 80 -14.18 12.78 -6.54
CA LYS A 80 -13.98 11.83 -7.65
C LYS A 80 -14.69 10.53 -7.28
N SER A 81 -15.40 9.92 -8.22
CA SER A 81 -16.09 8.64 -7.97
C SER A 81 -15.16 7.45 -8.15
N LYS A 82 -14.17 7.55 -9.05
CA LYS A 82 -13.21 6.49 -9.37
C LYS A 82 -11.81 7.06 -9.62
N GLU A 83 -10.81 6.27 -9.30
CA GLU A 83 -9.39 6.52 -9.52
C GLU A 83 -8.79 5.29 -10.18
N GLU A 84 -8.09 5.49 -11.28
CA GLU A 84 -7.38 4.41 -11.96
C GLU A 84 -6.03 4.19 -11.29
N ARG A 85 -5.72 2.92 -11.02
CA ARG A 85 -4.46 2.51 -10.40
C ARG A 85 -3.85 1.34 -11.13
N LEU A 86 -2.52 1.36 -11.22
CA LEU A 86 -1.72 0.33 -11.84
C LEU A 86 -1.00 -0.50 -10.78
N PRO A 87 -1.56 -1.64 -10.34
CA PRO A 87 -0.79 -2.63 -9.62
C PRO A 87 0.31 -3.19 -10.52
N ILE A 88 1.52 -3.19 -9.98
CA ILE A 88 2.72 -3.73 -10.64
C ILE A 88 3.24 -4.83 -9.73
N VAL A 89 3.28 -6.03 -10.27
CA VAL A 89 3.61 -7.28 -9.57
C VAL A 89 4.78 -7.93 -10.27
N ILE A 90 5.69 -8.48 -9.47
CA ILE A 90 6.77 -9.34 -9.95
C ILE A 90 6.44 -10.77 -9.59
N SER A 91 6.63 -11.67 -10.53
CA SER A 91 6.59 -13.10 -10.29
C SER A 91 7.96 -13.73 -10.53
N TYR A 92 8.32 -14.70 -9.67
CA TYR A 92 9.51 -15.53 -9.83
C TYR A 92 9.31 -16.87 -9.13
N GLY A 93 9.56 -17.98 -9.84
CA GLY A 93 9.21 -19.31 -9.35
C GLY A 93 7.73 -19.42 -9.01
N LEU A 94 7.39 -19.71 -7.76
CA LEU A 94 6.03 -19.77 -7.23
C LEU A 94 5.68 -18.58 -6.31
N LYS A 95 6.47 -17.49 -6.38
CA LYS A 95 6.31 -16.30 -5.54
C LYS A 95 5.82 -15.13 -6.39
N GLU A 96 5.01 -14.29 -5.77
CA GLU A 96 4.55 -13.02 -6.33
C GLU A 96 4.79 -11.91 -5.30
N GLN A 97 5.24 -10.75 -5.78
CA GLN A 97 5.49 -9.58 -4.96
C GLN A 97 4.89 -8.34 -5.62
N LEU A 98 3.93 -7.72 -4.94
CA LEU A 98 3.43 -6.39 -5.32
C LEU A 98 4.51 -5.35 -4.99
N ILE A 99 4.99 -4.62 -6.00
CA ILE A 99 6.06 -3.63 -5.83
C ILE A 99 5.56 -2.18 -5.84
N ALA A 100 4.42 -1.93 -6.50
CA ALA A 100 3.80 -0.61 -6.55
C ALA A 100 2.31 -0.71 -6.92
N VAL A 101 1.55 0.29 -6.50
CA VAL A 101 0.18 0.55 -6.96
C VAL A 101 0.11 2.03 -7.36
N SER A 102 0.60 2.32 -8.56
CA SER A 102 0.76 3.69 -9.04
C SER A 102 -0.60 4.27 -9.41
N ARG A 103 -0.91 5.49 -8.97
CA ARG A 103 -2.08 6.21 -9.49
C ARG A 103 -1.81 6.62 -10.94
N LEU A 104 -2.79 6.37 -11.81
CA LEU A 104 -2.76 6.83 -13.19
C LEU A 104 -3.68 8.05 -13.33
N ASP A 105 -3.18 9.09 -13.99
CA ASP A 105 -4.04 10.23 -14.35
C ASP A 105 -4.89 9.90 -15.60
N ASN A 106 -4.43 8.96 -16.44
CA ASN A 106 -5.18 8.33 -17.52
C ASN A 106 -4.57 6.95 -17.88
N SER A 107 -5.32 6.13 -18.60
CA SER A 107 -4.94 4.77 -19.01
C SER A 107 -4.00 4.70 -20.23
N THR A 108 -3.31 5.79 -20.58
CA THR A 108 -2.44 5.75 -21.77
C THR A 108 -1.22 4.87 -21.50
N VAL A 109 -0.76 4.18 -22.55
CA VAL A 109 0.45 3.32 -22.49
C VAL A 109 1.65 4.09 -21.93
N LYS A 110 1.76 5.39 -22.23
CA LYS A 110 2.84 6.24 -21.73
C LYS A 110 2.82 6.38 -20.21
N GLU A 111 1.66 6.71 -19.63
CA GLU A 111 1.52 6.83 -18.17
C GLU A 111 1.73 5.49 -17.47
N GLN A 112 1.23 4.41 -18.06
CA GLN A 112 1.45 3.06 -17.56
C GLN A 112 2.94 2.68 -17.56
N ALA A 113 3.63 2.85 -18.69
CA ALA A 113 5.05 2.58 -18.82
C ALA A 113 5.89 3.42 -17.85
N GLN A 114 5.52 4.69 -17.63
CA GLN A 114 6.20 5.54 -16.65
C GLN A 114 5.97 5.06 -15.21
N GLY A 115 4.76 4.60 -14.89
CA GLY A 115 4.45 3.99 -13.59
C GLY A 115 5.25 2.71 -13.35
N VAL A 116 5.35 1.86 -14.37
CA VAL A 116 6.17 0.63 -14.36
C VAL A 116 7.65 0.94 -14.18
N TRP A 117 8.21 1.84 -14.99
CA TRP A 117 9.62 2.21 -14.93
C TRP A 117 10.02 2.80 -13.57
N LYS A 118 9.18 3.66 -13.00
CA LYS A 118 9.40 4.18 -11.64
C LYS A 118 9.46 3.06 -10.59
N ALA A 119 8.61 2.04 -10.71
CA ALA A 119 8.62 0.92 -9.78
C ALA A 119 9.91 0.08 -9.92
N ILE A 120 10.36 -0.18 -11.15
CA ILE A 120 11.62 -0.88 -11.44
C ILE A 120 12.80 -0.15 -10.79
N LEU A 121 12.89 1.18 -10.97
CA LEU A 121 13.94 2.01 -10.38
C LEU A 121 13.90 1.97 -8.84
N VAL A 122 12.72 2.14 -8.25
CA VAL A 122 12.56 2.14 -6.78
C VAL A 122 13.01 0.82 -6.17
N TRP A 123 12.87 -0.29 -6.90
CA TRP A 123 13.23 -1.63 -6.42
C TRP A 123 14.62 -2.12 -6.86
N ASN A 124 15.34 -1.33 -7.69
CA ASN A 124 16.65 -1.66 -8.28
C ASN A 124 16.59 -2.94 -9.15
N LEU A 125 15.71 -2.95 -10.14
CA LEU A 125 15.44 -4.13 -10.98
C LEU A 125 15.74 -3.93 -12.46
N GLU A 126 16.48 -2.87 -12.80
CA GLU A 126 16.73 -2.45 -14.19
C GLU A 126 17.34 -3.55 -15.05
N ASP A 127 18.24 -4.36 -14.48
CA ASP A 127 18.94 -5.43 -15.17
C ASP A 127 18.28 -6.81 -15.00
N LYS A 128 17.10 -6.88 -14.37
CA LYS A 128 16.45 -8.13 -13.94
C LYS A 128 15.10 -8.43 -14.60
N VAL A 129 14.50 -7.44 -15.29
CA VAL A 129 13.14 -7.49 -15.86
C VAL A 129 13.18 -7.61 -17.38
#